data_AF-A0A0N0FYG8-F1
#
_entry.id   AF-A0A0N0FYG8-F1
#
_cell.length_a   1.000
_cell.length_b   1.000
_cell.length_c   1.000
_cell.angle_alpha   90.00
_cell.angle_beta   90.00
_cell.angle_gamma   90.00
#
_symmetry.space_group_name_H-M   'P 1'
#
loop_
_entity.id
_entity.type
_entity.pdbx_description
1 polymer ?
#
loop_
_entity_poly.entity_id
_entity_poly.type
_entity_poly.pdbx_seq_one_letter_code
_entity_poly.pdbx_strand_id
1 'polypeptide(L)'
;MNWFYNAKLSTKLFISFALCALITLGVGMVASRGIAELASNLKLVFSNNLVSVSKTNETMTNVVEQNRDLYRLITVVAANASQGAKDDVIASLQKNRAEAEKAYSTYRATPLEDDERAAGDQMDKDWPVYQALVDRALGIITSGDIGTARALVDGEVRTA
;
A
#
# COMPACT_ATOMS: atom_id res chain seq x y z
N MET A 1 -7.94 -57.43 30.08
CA MET A 1 -8.11 -56.40 31.14
C MET A 1 -7.72 -56.84 32.56
N ASN A 2 -7.33 -58.09 32.86
CA ASN A 2 -6.95 -58.49 34.22
C ASN A 2 -5.53 -58.09 34.64
N TRP A 3 -4.64 -57.81 33.69
CA TRP A 3 -3.26 -57.39 33.97
C TRP A 3 -3.17 -56.02 34.64
N PHE A 4 -3.96 -55.03 34.20
CA PHE A 4 -4.00 -53.72 34.83
C PHE A 4 -4.69 -53.76 36.21
N TYR A 5 -5.69 -54.64 36.39
CA TYR A 5 -6.33 -54.85 37.69
C TYR A 5 -5.38 -55.51 38.70
N ASN A 6 -4.55 -56.46 38.26
CA ASN A 6 -3.58 -57.19 39.08
C ASN A 6 -2.21 -56.48 39.23
N ALA A 7 -2.01 -55.34 38.57
CA ALA A 7 -0.79 -54.54 38.70
C ALA A 7 -0.72 -53.84 40.07
N LYS A 8 0.50 -53.69 40.62
CA LYS A 8 0.76 -52.94 41.86
C LYS A 8 0.25 -51.49 41.71
N LEU A 9 -0.27 -50.92 42.81
CA LEU A 9 -0.84 -49.57 42.84
C LEU A 9 0.09 -48.51 42.22
N SER A 10 1.40 -48.60 42.47
CA SER A 10 2.42 -47.72 41.92
C SER A 10 2.50 -47.74 40.39
N THR A 11 2.35 -48.91 39.76
CA THR A 11 2.36 -49.06 38.30
C THR A 11 1.12 -48.41 37.67
N LYS A 12 -0.06 -48.52 38.31
CA LYS A 12 -1.28 -47.87 37.82
C LYS A 12 -1.17 -46.35 37.85
N LEU A 13 -0.64 -45.80 38.96
CA LEU A 13 -0.36 -44.37 39.10
C LEU A 13 0.63 -43.88 38.04
N PHE A 14 1.72 -44.61 37.82
CA PHE A 14 2.74 -44.22 36.84
C PHE A 14 2.18 -44.18 35.41
N ILE A 15 1.38 -45.18 35.02
CA ILE A 15 0.76 -45.22 33.68
C ILE A 15 -0.21 -44.05 33.49
N SER A 16 -1.03 -43.73 34.48
CA SER A 16 -1.95 -42.58 34.40
C SER A 16 -1.20 -41.25 34.27
N PHE A 17 -0.11 -41.07 35.03
CA PHE A 17 0.74 -39.87 34.91
C PHE A 17 1.47 -39.82 33.57
N ALA A 18 2.00 -40.94 33.09
CA ALA A 18 2.67 -41.02 31.79
C ALA A 18 1.71 -40.70 30.64
N LEU A 19 0.48 -41.21 30.69
CA LEU A 19 -0.55 -40.90 29.70
C LEU A 19 -0.89 -39.40 29.71
N CYS A 20 -1.07 -38.81 30.89
CA CYS A 20 -1.33 -37.37 31.03
C CYS A 20 -0.18 -36.52 30.48
N ALA A 21 1.07 -36.91 30.76
CA ALA A 21 2.26 -36.24 30.22
C ALA A 21 2.32 -36.34 28.68
N LEU A 22 1.99 -37.51 28.10
CA LEU A 22 1.97 -37.69 26.65
C LEU A 22 0.89 -36.84 25.96
N ILE A 23 -0.31 -36.78 26.54
CA ILE A 23 -1.38 -35.90 26.04
C ILE A 23 -0.93 -34.44 26.09
N THR A 24 -0.33 -34.01 27.21
CA THR A 24 0.17 -32.64 27.39
C THR A 24 1.25 -32.30 26.35
N LEU A 25 2.18 -33.23 26.08
CA LEU A 25 3.20 -33.07 25.05
C LEU A 25 2.57 -32.97 23.65
N GLY A 26 1.57 -33.80 23.36
CA GLY A 26 0.82 -33.75 22.10
C GLY A 26 0.14 -32.40 21.87
N VAL A 27 -0.56 -31.89 22.89
CA VAL A 27 -1.18 -30.55 22.84
C VAL A 27 -0.10 -29.46 22.69
N GLY A 28 1.02 -29.56 23.41
CA GLY A 28 2.13 -28.62 23.29
C GLY A 28 2.73 -28.57 21.87
N MET A 29 2.82 -29.72 21.19
CA MET A 29 3.31 -29.79 19.80
C MET A 29 2.31 -29.18 18.81
N VAL A 30 1.00 -29.39 19.00
CA VAL A 30 -0.02 -28.75 18.15
C VAL A 30 -0.03 -27.23 18.39
N ALA A 31 0.04 -26.80 19.64
CA ALA A 31 0.09 -25.40 20.02
C ALA A 31 1.32 -24.69 19.45
N SER A 32 2.50 -25.31 19.48
CA SER A 32 3.72 -24.70 18.95
C SER A 32 3.65 -24.47 17.43
N ARG A 33 3.03 -25.38 16.68
CA ARG A 33 2.78 -25.20 15.23
C ARG A 33 1.82 -24.05 14.96
N GLY A 34 0.71 -24.00 15.69
CA GLY A 34 -0.26 -22.90 15.55
C GLY A 34 0.34 -21.53 15.88
N ILE A 35 1.18 -21.44 16.92
CA ILE A 35 1.90 -20.21 17.27
C ILE A 35 2.88 -19.81 16.17
N ALA A 36 3.61 -20.76 15.59
CA ALA A 36 4.56 -20.48 14.51
C ALA A 36 3.85 -19.96 13.24
N GLU A 37 2.72 -20.56 12.87
CA GLU A 37 1.91 -20.11 11.75
C GLU A 37 1.32 -18.71 11.99
N LEU A 38 0.77 -18.46 13.18
CA LEU A 38 0.27 -17.14 13.57
C LEU A 38 1.39 -16.08 13.51
N ALA A 39 2.58 -16.40 14.01
CA ALA A 39 3.72 -15.50 13.96
C ALA A 39 4.13 -15.18 12.51
N SER A 40 4.12 -16.18 11.62
CA SER A 40 4.39 -16.00 10.19
C SER A 40 3.34 -15.10 9.53
N ASN A 41 2.05 -15.33 9.81
CA ASN A 41 0.96 -14.55 9.25
C ASN A 41 0.98 -13.10 9.74
N LEU A 42 1.24 -12.86 11.04
CA LEU A 42 1.41 -11.51 11.57
C LEU A 42 2.59 -10.80 10.92
N LYS A 43 3.72 -11.49 10.76
CA LYS A 43 4.87 -10.94 10.06
C LYS A 43 4.49 -10.52 8.63
N LEU A 44 3.79 -11.36 7.88
CA LEU A 44 3.34 -11.05 6.52
C LEU A 44 2.40 -9.83 6.48
N VAL A 45 1.45 -9.74 7.40
CA VAL A 45 0.54 -8.59 7.50
C VAL A 45 1.31 -7.27 7.67
N PHE A 46 2.30 -7.25 8.56
CA PHE A 46 3.05 -6.02 8.84
C PHE A 46 4.17 -5.72 7.84
N SER A 47 4.83 -6.75 7.30
CA SER A 47 5.96 -6.55 6.39
C SER A 47 5.56 -6.44 4.92
N ASN A 48 4.39 -6.95 4.55
CA ASN A 48 3.88 -6.91 3.17
C ASN A 48 2.58 -6.12 3.09
N ASN A 49 1.47 -6.66 3.58
CA ASN A 49 0.14 -6.14 3.24
C ASN A 49 -0.06 -4.70 3.72
N LEU A 50 0.38 -4.38 4.93
CA LEU A 50 0.29 -3.01 5.46
C LEU A 50 1.19 -2.05 4.67
N VAL A 51 2.37 -2.50 4.25
CA VAL A 51 3.28 -1.72 3.41
C VAL A 51 2.66 -1.47 2.04
N SER A 52 2.12 -2.50 1.38
CA SER A 52 1.44 -2.40 0.10
C SER A 52 0.27 -1.42 0.17
N VAL A 53 -0.65 -1.60 1.12
CA VAL A 53 -1.81 -0.71 1.29
C VAL A 53 -1.37 0.72 1.58
N SER A 54 -0.42 0.91 2.49
CA SER A 54 0.08 2.25 2.84
C SER A 54 0.71 2.94 1.64
N LYS A 55 1.49 2.22 0.82
CA LYS A 55 2.20 2.80 -0.32
C LYS A 55 1.30 3.06 -1.52
N THR A 56 0.30 2.22 -1.74
CA THR A 56 -0.77 2.50 -2.72
C THR A 56 -1.58 3.74 -2.30
N ASN A 57 -1.93 3.86 -1.01
CA ASN A 57 -2.64 5.04 -0.52
C ASN A 57 -1.80 6.33 -0.61
N GLU A 58 -0.50 6.25 -0.30
CA GLU A 58 0.44 7.36 -0.45
C GLU A 58 0.58 7.77 -1.93
N THR A 59 0.64 6.80 -2.84
CA THR A 59 0.63 7.05 -4.29
C THR A 59 -0.65 7.80 -4.68
N MET A 60 -1.82 7.24 -4.35
CA MET A 60 -3.12 7.84 -4.66
C MET A 60 -3.25 9.27 -4.11
N THR A 61 -2.88 9.48 -2.85
CA THR A 61 -2.94 10.79 -2.19
C THR A 61 -2.12 11.80 -2.99
N ASN A 62 -0.89 11.47 -3.34
CA ASN A 62 -0.01 12.36 -4.09
C ASN A 62 -0.48 12.63 -5.53
N VAL A 63 -1.17 11.69 -6.18
CA VAL A 63 -1.79 11.93 -7.50
C VAL A 63 -2.97 12.90 -7.38
N VAL A 64 -3.83 12.73 -6.36
CA VAL A 64 -4.94 13.65 -6.10
C VAL A 64 -4.41 15.06 -5.76
N GLU A 65 -3.35 15.15 -4.98
CA GLU A 65 -2.70 16.42 -4.64
C GLU A 65 -2.11 17.10 -5.88
N GLN A 66 -1.50 16.37 -6.83
CA GLN A 66 -1.07 16.92 -8.14
C GLN A 66 -2.24 17.50 -8.93
N ASN A 67 -3.34 16.76 -9.03
CA ASN A 67 -4.54 17.25 -9.73
C ASN A 67 -5.08 18.53 -9.08
N ARG A 68 -5.16 18.56 -7.74
CA ARG A 68 -5.54 19.76 -6.99
C ARG A 68 -4.57 20.92 -7.24
N ASP A 69 -3.28 20.66 -7.30
CA ASP A 69 -2.28 21.69 -7.52
C ASP A 69 -2.38 22.32 -8.92
N LEU A 70 -2.83 21.59 -9.96
CA LEU A 70 -3.18 22.17 -11.26
C LEU A 70 -4.31 23.20 -11.16
N TYR A 71 -5.39 22.87 -10.44
CA TYR A 71 -6.49 23.81 -10.19
C TYR A 71 -6.05 25.04 -9.37
N ARG A 72 -5.18 24.82 -8.38
CA ARG A 72 -4.58 25.92 -7.62
C ARG A 72 -3.70 26.80 -8.52
N LEU A 73 -2.92 26.21 -9.41
CA LEU A 73 -2.05 26.92 -10.33
C LEU A 73 -2.87 27.81 -11.28
N ILE A 74 -3.95 27.27 -11.84
CA ILE A 74 -4.93 28.03 -12.64
C ILE A 74 -5.43 29.25 -11.85
N THR A 75 -5.77 29.06 -10.58
CA THR A 75 -6.32 30.11 -9.73
C THR A 75 -5.31 31.22 -9.46
N VAL A 76 -4.08 30.87 -9.08
CA VAL A 76 -3.04 31.88 -8.79
C VAL A 76 -2.56 32.62 -10.04
N VAL A 77 -2.52 31.95 -11.20
CA VAL A 77 -2.21 32.61 -12.47
C VAL A 77 -3.35 33.54 -12.89
N ALA A 78 -4.61 33.09 -12.83
CA ALA A 78 -5.76 33.92 -13.16
C ALA A 78 -5.90 35.15 -12.25
N ALA A 79 -5.46 35.05 -10.99
CA ALA A 79 -5.44 36.15 -10.03
C ALA A 79 -4.26 37.12 -10.21
N ASN A 80 -3.37 36.89 -11.20
CA ASN A 80 -2.12 37.63 -11.36
C ASN A 80 -1.28 37.66 -10.07
N ALA A 81 -1.24 36.56 -9.32
CA ALA A 81 -0.44 36.44 -8.12
C ALA A 81 1.07 36.63 -8.41
N SER A 82 1.84 36.87 -7.35
CA SER A 82 3.29 37.00 -7.45
C SER A 82 3.94 35.74 -8.05
N GLN A 83 5.13 35.90 -8.64
CA GLN A 83 5.86 34.75 -9.20
C GLN A 83 6.16 33.71 -8.13
N GLY A 84 6.54 34.13 -6.92
CA GLY A 84 6.77 33.20 -5.80
C GLY A 84 5.54 32.34 -5.47
N ALA A 85 4.33 32.92 -5.49
CA ALA A 85 3.11 32.14 -5.25
C ALA A 85 2.82 31.12 -6.36
N LYS A 86 3.25 31.38 -7.60
CA LYS A 86 3.16 30.40 -8.70
C LYS A 86 4.20 29.31 -8.52
N ASP A 87 5.44 29.69 -8.21
CA ASP A 87 6.56 28.77 -8.02
C ASP A 87 6.31 27.81 -6.86
N ASP A 88 5.69 28.27 -5.76
CA ASP A 88 5.31 27.43 -4.63
C ASP A 88 4.33 26.32 -5.04
N VAL A 89 3.35 26.63 -5.88
CA VAL A 89 2.37 25.64 -6.38
C VAL A 89 3.04 24.66 -7.35
N ILE A 90 3.92 25.14 -8.23
CA ILE A 90 4.68 24.29 -9.15
C ILE A 90 5.61 23.34 -8.37
N ALA A 91 6.28 23.84 -7.33
CA ALA A 91 7.12 23.03 -6.46
C ALA A 91 6.31 21.96 -5.71
N SER A 92 5.11 22.30 -5.24
CA SER A 92 4.17 21.34 -4.64
C SER A 92 3.79 20.23 -5.65
N LEU A 93 3.45 20.61 -6.88
CA LEU A 93 3.10 19.66 -7.94
C LEU A 93 4.25 18.69 -8.26
N GLN A 94 5.47 19.21 -8.40
CA GLN A 94 6.66 18.39 -8.66
C GLN A 94 7.00 17.48 -7.47
N LYS A 95 6.86 17.99 -6.25
CA LYS A 95 7.06 17.20 -5.03
C LYS A 95 6.08 16.03 -4.98
N ASN A 96 4.79 16.31 -5.19
CA ASN A 96 3.75 15.29 -5.16
C ASN A 96 3.97 14.23 -6.27
N ARG A 97 4.43 14.63 -7.46
CA ARG A 97 4.86 13.67 -8.50
C ARG A 97 5.96 12.73 -8.00
N ALA A 98 7.04 13.30 -7.47
CA ALA A 98 8.19 12.53 -6.98
C ALA A 98 7.82 11.61 -5.80
N GLU A 99 6.97 12.07 -4.88
CA GLU A 99 6.48 11.28 -3.75
C GLU A 99 5.55 10.15 -4.22
N ALA A 100 4.68 10.38 -5.19
CA ALA A 100 3.86 9.34 -5.82
C ALA A 100 4.74 8.26 -6.47
N GLU A 101 5.70 8.65 -7.30
CA GLU A 101 6.60 7.72 -8.01
C GLU A 101 7.44 6.89 -7.03
N LYS A 102 7.93 7.53 -5.95
CA LYS A 102 8.69 6.84 -4.90
C LYS A 102 7.83 5.85 -4.13
N ALA A 103 6.62 6.25 -3.72
CA ALA A 103 5.70 5.38 -3.01
C ALA A 103 5.29 4.19 -3.87
N TYR A 104 4.96 4.44 -5.14
CA TYR A 104 4.60 3.42 -6.12
C TYR A 104 5.75 2.44 -6.38
N SER A 105 6.98 2.94 -6.54
CA SER A 105 8.16 2.08 -6.69
C SER A 105 8.36 1.17 -5.47
N THR A 106 8.11 1.69 -4.26
CA THR A 106 8.17 0.87 -3.03
C THR A 106 7.09 -0.20 -3.02
N TYR A 107 5.86 0.14 -3.41
CA TYR A 107 4.76 -0.83 -3.59
C TYR A 107 5.13 -1.91 -4.61
N ARG A 108 5.68 -1.54 -5.77
CA ARG A 108 6.05 -2.52 -6.82
C ARG A 108 7.15 -3.50 -6.41
N ALA A 109 7.92 -3.16 -5.39
CA ALA A 109 8.95 -4.02 -4.83
C ALA A 109 8.41 -5.01 -3.76
N THR A 110 7.16 -4.88 -3.33
CA THR A 110 6.56 -5.83 -2.38
C THR A 110 6.14 -7.13 -3.09
N PRO A 111 6.00 -8.25 -2.36
CA PRO A 111 5.29 -9.41 -2.87
C PRO A 111 3.86 -9.05 -3.30
N LEU A 112 3.62 -9.09 -4.62
CA LEU A 112 2.33 -8.81 -5.25
C LEU A 112 1.62 -10.09 -5.66
N GLU A 113 0.32 -10.14 -5.37
CA GLU A 113 -0.62 -11.10 -5.97
C GLU A 113 -0.83 -10.80 -7.47
N ASP A 114 -1.46 -11.72 -8.20
CA ASP A 114 -1.61 -11.61 -9.65
C ASP A 114 -2.50 -10.44 -10.08
N ASP A 115 -3.55 -10.15 -9.32
CA ASP A 115 -4.45 -9.01 -9.55
C ASP A 115 -3.76 -7.68 -9.26
N GLU A 116 -2.99 -7.60 -8.16
CA GLU A 116 -2.13 -6.47 -7.84
C GLU A 116 -1.09 -6.20 -8.93
N ARG A 117 -0.47 -7.26 -9.46
CA ARG A 117 0.48 -7.15 -10.55
C ARG A 117 -0.18 -6.59 -11.81
N ALA A 118 -1.35 -7.13 -12.19
CA ALA A 118 -2.09 -6.66 -13.36
C ALA A 118 -2.53 -5.19 -13.23
N ALA A 119 -2.99 -4.77 -12.05
CA ALA A 119 -3.32 -3.36 -11.78
C ALA A 119 -2.07 -2.47 -11.82
N GLY A 120 -0.94 -2.94 -11.28
CA GLY A 120 0.35 -2.27 -11.38
C GLY A 120 0.80 -2.09 -12.83
N ASP A 121 0.73 -3.15 -13.64
CA ASP A 121 1.12 -3.12 -15.05
C ASP A 121 0.23 -2.19 -15.89
N GLN A 122 -1.03 -1.97 -15.49
CA GLN A 122 -1.91 -0.98 -16.09
C GLN A 122 -1.50 0.44 -15.68
N MET A 123 -1.25 0.67 -14.39
CA MET A 123 -0.72 1.95 -13.89
C MET A 123 0.61 2.32 -14.55
N ASP A 124 1.51 1.36 -14.79
CA ASP A 124 2.79 1.57 -15.49
C ASP A 124 2.60 2.11 -16.93
N LYS A 125 1.46 1.80 -17.56
CA LYS A 125 1.10 2.31 -18.90
C LYS A 125 0.40 3.66 -18.84
N ASP A 126 -0.50 3.85 -17.86
CA ASP A 126 -1.32 5.04 -17.75
C ASP A 126 -0.55 6.22 -17.15
N TRP A 127 0.40 5.95 -16.25
CA TRP A 127 1.16 6.97 -15.55
C TRP A 127 1.92 7.94 -16.49
N PRO A 128 2.69 7.47 -17.50
CA PRO A 128 3.36 8.39 -18.43
C PRO A 128 2.38 9.23 -19.25
N VAL A 129 1.21 8.68 -19.59
CA VAL A 129 0.16 9.40 -20.34
C VAL A 129 -0.43 10.51 -19.48
N TYR A 130 -0.81 10.19 -18.24
CA TYR A 130 -1.28 11.16 -17.26
C TYR A 130 -0.25 12.27 -17.02
N GLN A 131 1.02 11.91 -16.79
CA GLN A 131 2.08 12.90 -16.55
C GLN A 131 2.33 13.81 -17.76
N ALA A 132 2.25 13.29 -18.99
CA ALA A 132 2.33 14.12 -20.19
C ALA A 132 1.19 15.14 -20.27
N LEU A 133 -0.03 14.78 -19.83
CA LEU A 133 -1.16 15.70 -19.75
C LEU A 133 -0.96 16.76 -18.66
N VAL A 134 -0.42 16.38 -17.50
CA VAL A 134 -0.04 17.31 -16.41
C VAL A 134 1.01 18.30 -16.90
N ASP A 135 2.06 17.84 -17.58
CA ASP A 135 3.14 18.68 -18.11
C ASP A 135 2.60 19.64 -19.20
N ARG A 136 1.70 19.16 -20.06
CA ARG A 136 1.00 19.99 -21.06
C ARG A 136 0.13 21.05 -20.38
N ALA A 137 -0.63 20.69 -19.35
CA ALA A 137 -1.45 21.64 -18.59
C ALA A 137 -0.59 22.71 -17.92
N LEU A 138 0.51 22.32 -17.28
CA LEU A 138 1.49 23.24 -16.69
C LEU A 138 2.02 24.25 -17.73
N GLY A 139 2.38 23.79 -18.94
CA GLY A 139 2.81 24.66 -20.03
C GLY A 139 1.75 25.69 -20.45
N ILE A 140 0.48 25.26 -20.60
CA ILE A 140 -0.63 26.14 -21.00
C ILE A 140 -0.98 27.14 -19.88
N ILE A 141 -0.96 26.70 -18.62
CA ILE A 141 -1.23 27.57 -17.47
C ILE A 141 -0.14 28.65 -17.37
N THR A 142 1.13 28.27 -17.53
CA THR A 142 2.26 29.21 -17.44
C THR A 142 2.33 30.17 -18.64
N SER A 143 1.80 29.79 -19.81
CA SER A 143 1.63 30.72 -20.93
C SER A 143 0.46 31.70 -20.76
N GLY A 144 -0.35 31.55 -19.71
CA GLY A 144 -1.47 32.44 -19.38
C GLY A 144 -2.80 32.10 -20.06
N ASP A 145 -2.88 31.02 -20.83
CA ASP A 145 -4.13 30.60 -21.48
C ASP A 145 -5.00 29.76 -20.52
N ILE A 146 -5.66 30.46 -19.59
CA ILE A 146 -6.48 29.84 -18.55
C ILE A 146 -7.71 29.11 -19.13
N GLY A 147 -8.24 29.56 -20.27
CA GLY A 147 -9.40 28.94 -20.90
C GLY A 147 -9.07 27.54 -21.40
N THR A 148 -8.00 27.42 -22.18
CA THR A 148 -7.51 26.13 -22.68
C THR A 148 -7.01 25.24 -21.55
N ALA A 149 -6.34 25.81 -20.55
CA ALA A 149 -5.89 25.06 -19.38
C ALA A 149 -7.05 24.39 -18.64
N ARG A 150 -8.13 25.13 -18.35
CA ARG A 150 -9.32 24.56 -17.69
C ARG A 150 -9.96 23.45 -18.51
N ALA A 151 -10.13 23.65 -19.81
CA ALA A 151 -10.70 22.63 -20.69
C ALA A 151 -9.87 21.34 -20.70
N LEU A 152 -8.54 21.45 -20.71
CA LEU A 152 -7.64 20.30 -20.63
C LEU A 152 -7.72 19.60 -19.26
N VAL A 153 -7.71 20.38 -18.17
CA VAL A 153 -7.72 19.84 -16.80
C VAL A 153 -9.06 19.17 -16.46
N ASP A 154 -10.21 19.77 -16.83
CA ASP A 154 -11.55 19.22 -16.58
C ASP A 154 -11.91 18.06 -17.53
N GLY A 155 -11.24 18.01 -18.68
CA GLY A 155 -11.38 16.98 -19.70
C GLY A 155 -10.32 15.89 -19.54
N GLU A 156 -9.31 15.92 -20.42
CA GLU A 156 -8.34 14.84 -20.60
C GLU A 156 -7.63 14.45 -19.29
N VAL A 157 -7.17 15.42 -18.47
CA VAL A 157 -6.44 15.14 -17.22
C VAL A 157 -7.32 14.45 -16.17
N ARG A 158 -8.62 14.77 -16.11
CA ARG A 158 -9.55 14.20 -15.13
C ARG A 158 -9.98 12.78 -15.49
N THR A 159 -9.95 12.43 -16.77
CA THR A 159 -10.41 11.13 -17.29
C THR A 159 -9.30 10.14 -17.58
N ALA A 160 -8.04 10.60 -17.60
CA ALA A 160 -6.85 9.76 -17.66
C ALA A 160 -6.59 9.13 -16.29
#